data_AF-A0A1J5S708-F1
#
_entry.id   AF-A0A1J5S708-F1
#
_cell.length_a   1.000
_cell.length_b   1.000
_cell.length_c   1.000
_cell.angle_alpha   90.00
_cell.angle_beta   90.00
_cell.angle_gamma   90.00
#
_symmetry.space_group_name_H-M   'P 1'
#
loop_
_entity.id
_entity.type
_entity.pdbx_description
1 polymer ?
#
loop_
_entity_poly.entity_id
_entity_poly.type
_entity_poly.pdbx_seq_one_letter_code
_entity_poly.pdbx_strand_id
1 'polypeptide(L)'
;MLKKIHVRNIRAGMFINEICGSWMDHPFWKKAFLLSVDADLKTLQTCGIQEVWIDTEKGLDVESKAVVSTGEEEKKKVEADLLKIATELPPEPHTPIHDEMARARKLHAKSKEAVTSMFNEVRMGNAIKLSEAAPLVEEISQSITRNPEAFLNLARLKTKDDYTYMHSVAVCALMIALGKQLGLTGQDLKDVGLAGLLHDVGKMMIDDQVLNKPGKLSDEEFELIKEHPRKGWEVLQGSPDITAVALDVCLHHHERVDGTGYPDRISGEKLTLVARMGAVCDVYDALTSNRCYKNGWEPAETIRKMAEWRNGHFDEKVFQAFVKTIGIYPSGTLVRLKSGKLAIVIEQTGKSLLTPIVKAFFSTKSNEPIMPEMIDLSRSRESIASAEDPVQWGFDLKQITGF
;
A
#
# COMPACT_ATOMS: atom_id res chain seq x y z
N MET A 1 9.04 26.81 5.61
CA MET A 1 9.91 25.76 5.02
C MET A 1 9.63 24.43 5.73
N LEU A 2 9.57 23.34 4.96
CA LEU A 2 9.32 22.00 5.50
C LEU A 2 10.58 21.35 6.08
N LYS A 3 10.46 20.83 7.30
CA LYS A 3 11.54 20.13 8.03
C LYS A 3 11.05 18.81 8.59
N LYS A 4 11.79 17.71 8.38
CA LYS A 4 11.52 16.43 9.04
C LYS A 4 12.22 16.41 10.39
N ILE A 5 11.47 16.13 11.45
CA ILE A 5 11.99 16.09 12.82
C ILE A 5 11.50 14.84 13.55
N HIS A 6 12.31 14.37 14.50
CA HIS A 6 11.87 13.32 15.42
C HIS A 6 10.78 13.87 16.36
N VAL A 7 9.73 13.09 16.60
CA VAL A 7 8.61 13.37 17.52
C VAL A 7 9.06 13.85 18.91
N ARG A 8 10.21 13.39 19.44
CA ARG A 8 10.75 13.88 20.71
C ARG A 8 11.07 15.38 20.75
N ASN A 9 11.19 16.01 19.58
CA ASN A 9 11.50 17.43 19.43
C ASN A 9 10.24 18.29 19.20
N ILE A 10 9.03 17.70 19.18
CA ILE A 10 7.80 18.47 18.99
C ILE A 10 7.46 19.27 20.25
N ARG A 11 6.88 20.45 20.06
CA ARG A 11 6.35 21.30 21.14
C ARG A 11 5.12 22.04 20.69
N ALA A 12 4.30 22.46 21.66
CA ALA A 12 3.17 23.32 21.40
C ALA A 12 3.61 24.58 20.63
N GLY A 13 2.79 25.00 19.66
CA GLY A 13 3.07 26.10 18.73
C GLY A 13 3.73 25.67 17.41
N MET A 14 4.15 24.42 17.25
CA MET A 14 4.63 23.90 15.96
C MET A 14 3.45 23.61 15.02
N PHE A 15 3.63 23.90 13.73
CA PHE A 15 2.66 23.50 12.71
C PHE A 15 3.07 22.16 12.11
N ILE A 16 2.35 21.09 12.45
CA ILE A 16 2.53 19.77 11.86
C ILE A 16 1.97 19.83 10.44
N ASN A 17 2.83 19.62 9.45
CA ASN A 17 2.45 19.56 8.04
C ASN A 17 2.09 18.14 7.60
N GLU A 18 2.74 17.13 8.19
CA GLU A 18 2.52 15.71 7.89
C GLU A 18 3.02 14.83 9.05
N ILE A 19 2.34 13.72 9.32
CA ILE A 19 2.78 12.69 10.27
C ILE A 19 3.36 11.52 9.47
N CYS A 20 4.56 11.04 9.80
CA CYS A 20 5.18 9.93 9.07
C CYS A 20 4.62 8.59 9.54
N GLY A 21 4.01 7.83 8.64
CA GLY A 21 3.37 6.54 8.92
C GLY A 21 2.03 6.41 8.20
N SER A 22 1.46 5.21 8.18
CA SER A 22 0.08 5.02 7.74
C SER A 22 -0.85 5.81 8.66
N TRP A 23 -1.93 6.34 8.11
CA TRP A 23 -2.95 6.99 8.93
C TRP A 23 -3.64 5.98 9.88
N MET A 24 -3.48 4.67 9.63
CA MET A 24 -3.89 3.59 10.54
C MET A 24 -3.03 3.52 11.80
N ASP A 25 -1.87 4.15 11.81
CA ASP A 25 -0.92 4.08 12.91
C ASP A 25 -1.20 5.13 13.99
N HIS A 26 -2.11 6.06 13.73
CA HIS A 26 -2.35 7.18 14.61
C HIS A 26 -3.80 7.68 14.53
N PRO A 27 -4.37 8.20 15.62
CA PRO A 27 -5.76 8.69 15.65
C PRO A 27 -5.95 10.03 14.90
N PHE A 28 -4.86 10.65 14.41
CA PHE A 28 -4.93 11.92 13.69
C PHE A 28 -5.47 11.77 12.26
N TRP A 29 -6.56 12.45 11.97
CA TRP A 29 -7.14 12.50 10.63
C TRP A 29 -6.79 13.76 9.83
N LYS A 30 -6.27 14.81 10.48
CA LYS A 30 -5.85 16.03 9.78
C LYS A 30 -4.42 15.82 9.28
N LYS A 31 -4.23 15.98 7.96
CA LYS A 31 -2.89 15.91 7.33
C LYS A 31 -1.94 16.97 7.90
N ALA A 32 -2.47 18.18 8.15
CA ALA A 32 -1.73 19.30 8.72
C ALA A 32 -2.57 20.05 9.78
N PHE A 33 -1.94 20.46 10.87
CA PHE A 33 -2.58 21.22 11.95
C PHE A 33 -1.56 21.95 12.84
N LEU A 34 -1.99 23.03 13.48
CA LEU A 34 -1.21 23.68 14.53
C LEU A 34 -1.30 22.87 15.83
N LEU A 35 -0.15 22.42 16.34
CA LEU A 35 -0.06 21.69 17.59
C LEU A 35 -0.27 22.67 18.74
N SER A 36 -1.52 22.80 19.18
CA SER A 36 -1.95 23.77 20.20
C SER A 36 -2.53 23.11 21.45
N VAL A 37 -2.76 21.79 21.38
CA VAL A 37 -3.44 21.02 22.42
C VAL A 37 -2.45 20.02 23.03
N ASP A 38 -2.33 20.03 24.36
CA ASP A 38 -1.42 19.11 25.09
C ASP A 38 -1.78 17.63 24.90
N ALA A 39 -3.05 17.32 24.65
CA ALA A 39 -3.50 15.97 24.32
C ALA A 39 -2.89 15.49 22.99
N ASP A 40 -2.98 16.30 21.92
CA ASP A 40 -2.39 15.96 20.61
C ASP A 40 -0.87 15.75 20.70
N LEU A 41 -0.19 16.54 21.55
CA LEU A 41 1.25 16.38 21.78
C LEU A 41 1.57 15.07 22.48
N LYS A 42 0.82 14.70 23.52
CA LYS A 42 0.96 13.41 24.20
C LYS A 42 0.66 12.26 23.24
N THR A 43 -0.43 12.34 22.49
CA THR A 43 -0.82 11.31 21.54
C THR A 43 0.26 11.09 20.49
N LEU A 44 0.84 12.15 19.89
CA LEU A 44 1.99 12.02 18.96
C LEU A 44 3.20 11.34 19.61
N GLN A 45 3.49 11.63 20.89
CA GLN A 45 4.61 11.04 21.62
C GLN A 45 4.37 9.57 22.00
N THR A 46 3.12 9.14 22.15
CA THR A 46 2.77 7.79 22.63
C THR A 46 2.27 6.85 21.54
N CYS A 47 1.84 7.35 20.37
CA CYS A 47 1.27 6.54 19.29
C CYS A 47 2.31 5.81 18.42
N GLY A 48 3.59 5.79 18.81
CA GLY A 48 4.62 5.03 18.09
C GLY A 48 5.06 5.64 16.76
N ILE A 49 4.72 6.91 16.51
CA ILE A 49 5.28 7.68 15.39
C ILE A 49 6.65 8.20 15.80
N GLN A 50 7.66 7.97 14.96
CA GLN A 50 9.02 8.44 15.24
C GLN A 50 9.29 9.84 14.70
N GLU A 51 8.71 10.18 13.54
CA GLU A 51 9.05 11.40 12.79
C GLU A 51 7.80 12.13 12.29
N VAL A 52 7.90 13.46 12.18
CA VAL A 52 6.87 14.34 11.63
C VAL A 52 7.51 15.41 10.74
N TRP A 53 6.76 15.91 9.78
CA TRP A 53 7.11 17.10 9.02
C TRP A 53 6.47 18.33 9.65
N ILE A 54 7.27 19.36 9.93
CA ILE A 54 6.78 20.66 10.39
C ILE A 54 6.90 21.71 9.29
N ASP A 55 6.00 22.69 9.28
CA ASP A 55 6.11 23.89 8.45
C ASP A 55 6.51 25.10 9.31
N THR A 56 7.79 25.46 9.21
CA THR A 56 8.40 26.58 9.96
C THR A 56 7.91 27.96 9.52
N GLU A 57 7.18 28.07 8.40
CA GLU A 57 6.54 29.33 8.02
C GLU A 57 5.18 29.52 8.71
N LYS A 58 4.57 28.43 9.20
CA LYS A 58 3.23 28.43 9.81
C LYS A 58 3.24 28.17 11.31
N GLY A 59 4.39 27.82 11.89
CA GLY A 59 4.54 27.55 13.31
C GLY A 59 5.99 27.57 13.75
N LEU A 60 6.22 27.24 15.02
CA LEU A 60 7.54 27.26 15.64
C LEU A 60 8.51 26.28 14.99
N ASP A 61 9.78 26.65 14.98
CA ASP A 61 10.90 25.81 14.54
C ASP A 61 11.47 24.98 15.71
N VAL A 62 12.28 23.98 15.35
CA VAL A 62 13.07 23.16 16.29
C VAL A 62 14.14 24.02 16.98
N GLU A 63 14.41 23.74 18.24
CA GLU A 63 15.55 24.37 18.92
C GLU A 63 16.87 23.85 18.33
N SER A 64 17.82 24.76 18.13
CA SER A 64 19.02 24.70 17.26
C SER A 64 19.97 23.48 17.34
N LYS A 65 19.66 22.45 18.13
CA LYS A 65 20.47 21.23 18.30
C LYS A 65 19.86 19.95 17.72
N ALA A 66 18.69 20.02 17.10
CA ALA A 66 18.07 18.85 16.48
C ALA A 66 18.73 18.50 15.13
N VAL A 67 18.94 17.21 14.87
CA VAL A 67 19.24 16.71 13.52
C VAL A 67 17.95 16.85 12.70
N VAL A 68 18.01 17.55 11.57
CA VAL A 68 16.88 17.84 10.68
C VAL A 68 17.30 17.52 9.26
N SER A 69 16.44 16.83 8.49
CA SER A 69 16.60 16.75 7.03
C SER A 69 15.64 17.72 6.33
N THR A 70 16.11 18.31 5.23
CA THR A 70 15.27 19.18 4.40
C THR A 70 14.39 18.35 3.46
N GLY A 71 13.23 18.91 3.08
CA GLY A 71 12.29 18.24 2.18
C GLY A 71 12.87 17.83 0.83
N GLU A 72 13.85 18.57 0.31
CA GLU A 72 14.45 18.29 -1.00
C GLU A 72 15.55 17.21 -0.93
N GLU A 73 16.36 17.20 0.13
CA GLU A 73 17.41 16.19 0.32
C GLU A 73 16.81 14.79 0.52
N GLU A 74 15.75 14.69 1.34
CA GLU A 74 15.09 13.41 1.60
C GLU A 74 14.45 12.84 0.34
N LYS A 75 13.77 13.69 -0.45
CA LYS A 75 13.18 13.30 -1.74
C LYS A 75 14.22 12.76 -2.72
N LYS A 76 15.35 13.46 -2.87
CA LYS A 76 16.45 13.01 -3.77
C LYS A 76 17.02 11.67 -3.35
N LYS A 77 17.18 11.44 -2.04
CA LYS A 77 17.70 10.18 -1.51
C LYS A 77 16.73 9.02 -1.76
N VAL A 78 15.44 9.21 -1.46
CA VAL A 78 14.39 8.22 -1.72
C VAL A 78 14.33 7.87 -3.21
N GLU A 79 14.37 8.88 -4.08
CA GLU A 79 14.37 8.67 -5.52
C GLU A 79 15.61 7.87 -5.98
N ALA A 80 16.80 8.23 -5.51
CA ALA A 80 18.03 7.50 -5.84
C ALA A 80 18.00 6.04 -5.39
N ASP A 81 17.40 5.73 -4.24
CA ASP A 81 17.29 4.37 -3.75
C ASP A 81 16.26 3.53 -4.54
N LEU A 82 15.10 4.11 -4.87
CA LEU A 82 14.11 3.45 -5.73
C LEU A 82 14.66 3.18 -7.15
N LEU A 83 15.45 4.10 -7.69
CA LEU A 83 16.11 3.92 -8.99
C LEU A 83 17.10 2.75 -8.98
N LYS A 84 17.85 2.53 -7.89
CA LYS A 84 18.75 1.37 -7.77
C LYS A 84 17.96 0.06 -7.82
N ILE A 85 16.90 -0.04 -7.02
CA ILE A 85 16.03 -1.22 -6.96
C ILE A 85 15.48 -1.58 -8.35
N ALA A 86 15.12 -0.57 -9.15
CA ALA A 86 14.53 -0.72 -10.48
C ALA A 86 15.48 -1.21 -11.60
N THR A 87 16.79 -1.20 -11.35
CA THR A 87 17.81 -1.54 -12.37
C THR A 87 18.26 -3.00 -12.36
N GLU A 88 17.84 -3.80 -11.38
CA GLU A 88 18.53 -5.07 -11.06
C GLU A 88 17.96 -6.34 -11.69
N LEU A 89 16.77 -6.34 -12.32
CA LEU A 89 16.18 -7.61 -12.75
C LEU A 89 15.43 -7.55 -14.10
N PRO A 90 15.62 -8.56 -14.96
CA PRO A 90 14.67 -8.91 -16.01
C PRO A 90 13.50 -9.73 -15.40
N PRO A 91 12.24 -9.32 -15.59
CA PRO A 91 11.05 -10.12 -15.32
C PRO A 91 10.94 -11.37 -16.22
N GLU A 92 10.15 -12.34 -15.77
CA GLU A 92 9.72 -13.49 -16.56
C GLU A 92 8.69 -13.06 -17.64
N PRO A 93 8.65 -13.76 -18.79
CA PRO A 93 7.63 -13.50 -19.80
C PRO A 93 6.23 -13.80 -19.27
N HIS A 94 5.32 -12.83 -19.43
CA HIS A 94 3.92 -12.96 -19.03
C HIS A 94 2.98 -12.94 -20.24
N THR A 95 1.76 -13.42 -20.03
CA THR A 95 0.67 -13.24 -21.00
C THR A 95 0.40 -11.73 -21.15
N PRO A 96 0.18 -11.20 -22.36
CA PRO A 96 -0.16 -9.79 -22.54
C PRO A 96 -1.33 -9.36 -21.64
N ILE A 97 -1.23 -8.17 -21.05
CA ILE A 97 -2.24 -7.70 -20.07
C ILE A 97 -3.66 -7.72 -20.64
N HIS A 98 -3.83 -7.36 -21.92
CA HIS A 98 -5.11 -7.37 -22.62
C HIS A 98 -5.76 -8.76 -22.61
N ASP A 99 -4.96 -9.82 -22.77
CA ASP A 99 -5.47 -11.19 -22.87
C ASP A 99 -5.87 -11.76 -21.50
N GLU A 100 -5.25 -11.29 -20.41
CA GLU A 100 -5.62 -11.69 -19.03
C GLU A 100 -6.75 -10.83 -18.45
N MET A 101 -6.88 -9.57 -18.87
CA MET A 101 -7.80 -8.60 -18.26
C MET A 101 -9.24 -9.10 -18.16
N ALA A 102 -9.76 -9.79 -19.19
CA ALA A 102 -11.12 -10.34 -19.16
C ALA A 102 -11.30 -11.44 -18.10
N ARG A 103 -10.29 -12.31 -17.94
CA ARG A 103 -10.29 -13.36 -16.90
C ARG A 103 -10.15 -12.75 -15.51
N ALA A 104 -9.23 -11.80 -15.36
CA ALA A 104 -8.99 -11.09 -14.11
C ALA A 104 -10.25 -10.32 -13.64
N ARG A 105 -11.01 -9.68 -14.54
CA ARG A 105 -12.29 -9.02 -14.21
C ARG A 105 -13.34 -10.00 -13.69
N LYS A 106 -13.50 -11.15 -14.34
CA LYS A 106 -14.44 -12.18 -13.89
C LYS A 106 -14.03 -12.74 -12.53
N LEU A 107 -12.74 -13.01 -12.34
CA LEU A 107 -12.21 -13.48 -11.07
C LEU A 107 -12.39 -12.44 -9.96
N HIS A 108 -12.15 -11.16 -10.25
CA HIS A 108 -12.35 -10.07 -9.29
C HIS A 108 -13.80 -10.00 -8.78
N ALA A 109 -14.78 -10.04 -9.70
CA ALA A 109 -16.20 -10.07 -9.32
C ALA A 109 -16.56 -11.29 -8.47
N LYS A 110 -16.09 -12.49 -8.86
CA LYS A 110 -16.27 -13.72 -8.09
C LYS A 110 -15.61 -13.64 -6.71
N SER A 111 -14.42 -13.06 -6.63
CA SER A 111 -13.66 -12.90 -5.37
C SER A 111 -14.43 -12.05 -4.37
N LYS A 112 -15.05 -10.96 -4.85
CA LYS A 112 -15.89 -10.09 -4.03
C LYS A 112 -17.02 -10.88 -3.37
N GLU A 113 -17.80 -11.63 -4.16
CA GLU A 113 -18.93 -12.41 -3.67
C GLU A 113 -18.49 -13.46 -2.65
N ALA A 114 -17.44 -14.23 -2.96
CA ALA A 114 -16.93 -15.28 -2.11
C ALA A 114 -16.40 -14.75 -0.76
N VAL A 115 -15.60 -13.69 -0.77
CA VAL A 115 -15.05 -13.09 0.46
C VAL A 115 -16.13 -12.44 1.31
N THR A 116 -17.09 -11.75 0.67
CA THR A 116 -18.23 -11.16 1.39
C THR A 116 -19.03 -12.25 2.11
N SER A 117 -19.34 -13.36 1.42
CA SER A 117 -20.03 -14.50 2.03
C SER A 117 -19.23 -15.08 3.20
N MET A 118 -17.94 -15.35 3.00
CA MET A 118 -17.06 -15.94 4.02
C MET A 118 -16.97 -15.07 5.28
N PHE A 119 -16.81 -13.75 5.13
CA PHE A 119 -16.69 -12.84 6.27
C PHE A 119 -18.03 -12.67 7.01
N ASN A 120 -19.15 -12.72 6.29
CA ASN A 120 -20.47 -12.73 6.92
C ASN A 120 -20.70 -14.00 7.76
N GLU A 121 -20.24 -15.17 7.29
CA GLU A 121 -20.31 -16.40 8.09
C GLU A 121 -19.53 -16.26 9.40
N VAL A 122 -18.33 -15.69 9.35
CA VAL A 122 -17.53 -15.40 10.56
C VAL A 122 -18.24 -14.44 11.50
N ARG A 123 -18.84 -13.38 10.94
CA ARG A 123 -19.64 -12.41 11.71
C ARG A 123 -20.81 -13.06 12.44
N MET A 124 -21.39 -14.12 11.87
CA MET A 124 -22.45 -14.92 12.50
C MET A 124 -21.93 -15.95 13.51
N GLY A 125 -20.61 -16.01 13.75
CA GLY A 125 -19.96 -16.93 14.68
C GLY A 125 -19.62 -18.29 14.09
N ASN A 126 -19.73 -18.47 12.77
CA ASN A 126 -19.37 -19.72 12.12
C ASN A 126 -17.85 -19.78 11.86
N ALA A 127 -17.28 -20.99 11.98
CA ALA A 127 -15.87 -21.22 11.67
C ALA A 127 -15.60 -21.04 10.17
N ILE A 128 -14.38 -20.59 9.82
CA ILE A 128 -13.96 -20.47 8.43
C ILE A 128 -13.70 -21.86 7.88
N LYS A 129 -14.25 -22.13 6.69
CA LYS A 129 -13.95 -23.37 5.96
C LYS A 129 -12.88 -23.11 4.93
N LEU A 130 -11.69 -23.66 5.15
CA LEU A 130 -10.58 -23.53 4.19
C LEU A 130 -10.95 -24.07 2.80
N SER A 131 -11.84 -25.05 2.72
CA SER A 131 -12.38 -25.58 1.44
C SER A 131 -13.07 -24.52 0.58
N GLU A 132 -13.54 -23.42 1.17
CA GLU A 132 -14.17 -22.31 0.45
C GLU A 132 -13.14 -21.24 0.03
N ALA A 133 -12.11 -21.00 0.85
CA ALA A 133 -11.06 -20.01 0.59
C ALA A 133 -9.97 -20.50 -0.37
N ALA A 134 -9.55 -21.76 -0.25
CA ALA A 134 -8.41 -22.31 -1.01
C ALA A 134 -8.61 -22.29 -2.54
N PRO A 135 -9.79 -22.62 -3.10
CA PRO A 135 -10.01 -22.50 -4.54
C PRO A 135 -9.86 -21.07 -5.04
N LEU A 136 -10.30 -20.09 -4.25
CA LEU A 136 -10.19 -18.68 -4.61
C LEU A 136 -8.73 -18.22 -4.64
N VAL A 137 -7.95 -18.56 -3.60
CA VAL A 137 -6.52 -18.26 -3.52
C VAL A 137 -5.76 -18.90 -4.70
N GLU A 138 -6.11 -20.13 -5.07
CA GLU A 138 -5.53 -20.82 -6.23
C GLU A 138 -5.84 -20.08 -7.54
N GLU A 139 -7.10 -19.68 -7.77
CA GLU A 139 -7.48 -18.92 -8.98
C GLU A 139 -6.76 -17.57 -9.06
N ILE A 140 -6.62 -16.85 -7.94
CA ILE A 140 -5.85 -15.61 -7.84
C ILE A 140 -4.38 -15.87 -8.15
N SER A 141 -3.78 -16.91 -7.56
CA SER A 141 -2.38 -17.29 -7.81
C SER A 141 -2.10 -17.60 -9.28
N GLN A 142 -3.02 -18.29 -9.93
CA GLN A 142 -2.93 -18.57 -11.37
C GLN A 142 -3.06 -17.30 -12.21
N SER A 143 -3.94 -16.35 -11.82
CA SER A 143 -4.05 -15.05 -12.52
C SER A 143 -2.78 -14.23 -12.37
N ILE A 144 -2.24 -14.12 -11.16
CA ILE A 144 -0.96 -13.45 -10.88
C ILE A 144 0.19 -14.10 -11.66
N THR A 145 0.17 -15.42 -11.81
CA THR A 145 1.18 -16.14 -12.60
C THR A 145 1.09 -15.83 -14.09
N ARG A 146 -0.11 -15.70 -14.64
CA ARG A 146 -0.30 -15.35 -16.06
C ARG A 146 0.10 -13.90 -16.33
N ASN A 147 -0.38 -12.98 -15.50
CA ASN A 147 -0.03 -11.56 -15.55
C ASN A 147 -0.34 -10.90 -14.19
N PRO A 148 0.67 -10.49 -13.40
CA PRO A 148 0.44 -9.89 -12.09
C PRO A 148 -0.28 -8.53 -12.17
N GLU A 149 0.03 -7.73 -13.19
CA GLU A 149 -0.57 -6.40 -13.36
C GLU A 149 -2.08 -6.45 -13.60
N ALA A 150 -2.55 -7.43 -14.39
CA ALA A 150 -3.96 -7.54 -14.75
C ALA A 150 -4.86 -7.63 -13.51
N PHE A 151 -4.51 -8.49 -12.55
CA PHE A 151 -5.31 -8.67 -11.35
C PHE A 151 -5.03 -7.60 -10.29
N LEU A 152 -3.77 -7.22 -10.07
CA LEU A 152 -3.41 -6.19 -9.08
C LEU A 152 -4.03 -4.82 -9.40
N ASN A 153 -4.12 -4.45 -10.68
CA ASN A 153 -4.77 -3.21 -11.09
C ASN A 153 -6.28 -3.23 -10.78
N LEU A 154 -6.95 -4.36 -11.00
CA LEU A 154 -8.37 -4.50 -10.69
C LEU A 154 -8.62 -4.55 -9.19
N ALA A 155 -7.82 -5.30 -8.43
CA ALA A 155 -7.99 -5.44 -6.99
C ALA A 155 -7.90 -4.10 -6.24
N ARG A 156 -7.23 -3.10 -6.83
CA ARG A 156 -7.19 -1.71 -6.33
C ARG A 156 -8.47 -0.91 -6.59
N LEU A 157 -9.30 -1.34 -7.53
CA LEU A 157 -10.57 -0.67 -7.86
C LEU A 157 -11.65 -1.07 -6.86
N LYS A 158 -11.82 -0.25 -5.82
CA LYS A 158 -12.80 -0.49 -4.75
C LYS A 158 -13.82 0.62 -4.68
N THR A 159 -15.07 0.23 -4.45
CA THR A 159 -16.12 1.16 -4.03
C THR A 159 -16.07 1.34 -2.51
N LYS A 160 -16.71 2.40 -1.99
CA LYS A 160 -16.74 2.68 -0.55
C LYS A 160 -17.38 1.54 0.25
N ASP A 161 -18.36 0.85 -0.32
CA ASP A 161 -19.17 -0.16 0.37
C ASP A 161 -18.47 -1.53 0.44
N ASP A 162 -17.48 -1.76 -0.43
CA ASP A 162 -16.79 -3.06 -0.56
C ASP A 162 -15.41 -3.08 0.08
N TYR A 163 -15.03 -2.00 0.78
CA TYR A 163 -13.65 -1.70 1.12
C TYR A 163 -12.96 -2.87 1.86
N THR A 164 -13.54 -3.35 2.96
CA THR A 164 -12.92 -4.39 3.80
C THR A 164 -12.75 -5.72 3.05
N TYR A 165 -13.74 -6.14 2.27
CA TYR A 165 -13.69 -7.43 1.56
C TYR A 165 -12.69 -7.39 0.40
N MET A 166 -12.72 -6.29 -0.37
CA MET A 166 -11.81 -6.14 -1.50
C MET A 166 -10.38 -5.82 -1.06
N HIS A 167 -10.20 -5.22 0.12
CA HIS A 167 -8.90 -5.10 0.76
C HIS A 167 -8.26 -6.47 1.00
N SER A 168 -8.99 -7.42 1.58
CA SER A 168 -8.50 -8.80 1.75
C SER A 168 -8.12 -9.47 0.42
N VAL A 169 -8.92 -9.28 -0.64
CA VAL A 169 -8.59 -9.82 -1.97
C VAL A 169 -7.31 -9.18 -2.53
N ALA A 170 -7.15 -7.87 -2.36
CA ALA A 170 -5.96 -7.15 -2.82
C ALA A 170 -4.70 -7.57 -2.04
N VAL A 171 -4.78 -7.67 -0.71
CA VAL A 171 -3.67 -8.14 0.13
C VAL A 171 -3.31 -9.58 -0.18
N CYS A 172 -4.28 -10.47 -0.43
CA CYS A 172 -4.04 -11.83 -0.95
C CYS A 172 -3.21 -11.80 -2.25
N ALA A 173 -3.63 -11.02 -3.24
CA ALA A 173 -2.94 -10.91 -4.52
C ALA A 173 -1.52 -10.31 -4.37
N LEU A 174 -1.35 -9.30 -3.52
CA LEU A 174 -0.06 -8.68 -3.23
C LEU A 174 0.88 -9.66 -2.51
N MET A 175 0.39 -10.42 -1.52
CA MET A 175 1.15 -11.43 -0.80
C MET A 175 1.64 -12.54 -1.73
N ILE A 176 0.80 -12.99 -2.66
CA ILE A 176 1.19 -13.98 -3.69
C ILE A 176 2.27 -13.38 -4.59
N ALA A 177 2.06 -12.18 -5.14
CA ALA A 177 3.00 -11.56 -6.05
C ALA A 177 4.37 -11.30 -5.38
N LEU A 178 4.37 -10.83 -4.13
CA LEU A 178 5.57 -10.65 -3.31
C LEU A 178 6.23 -11.98 -2.96
N GLY A 179 5.45 -13.00 -2.59
CA GLY A 179 5.95 -14.34 -2.32
C GLY A 179 6.70 -14.92 -3.50
N LYS A 180 6.14 -14.82 -4.72
CA LYS A 180 6.84 -15.22 -5.95
C LYS A 180 8.14 -14.45 -6.15
N GLN A 181 8.12 -13.14 -5.95
CA GLN A 181 9.30 -12.28 -6.07
C GLN A 181 10.42 -12.66 -5.08
N LEU A 182 10.04 -13.19 -3.91
CA LEU A 182 10.94 -13.72 -2.88
C LEU A 182 11.32 -15.19 -3.10
N GLY A 183 10.83 -15.84 -4.16
CA GLY A 183 11.15 -17.22 -4.51
C GLY A 183 10.28 -18.29 -3.85
N LEU A 184 9.16 -17.91 -3.22
CA LEU A 184 8.18 -18.88 -2.70
C LEU A 184 7.45 -19.58 -3.85
N THR A 185 7.20 -20.88 -3.69
CA THR A 185 6.55 -21.72 -4.70
C THR A 185 5.60 -22.72 -4.06
N GLY A 186 4.77 -23.40 -4.86
CA GLY A 186 3.97 -24.53 -4.40
C GLY A 186 3.04 -24.16 -3.24
N GLN A 187 3.12 -24.93 -2.16
CA GLN A 187 2.26 -24.76 -0.98
C GLN A 187 2.54 -23.45 -0.23
N ASP A 188 3.80 -23.04 -0.12
CA ASP A 188 4.17 -21.79 0.58
C ASP A 188 3.47 -20.59 -0.04
N LEU A 189 3.34 -20.58 -1.37
CA LEU A 189 2.66 -19.51 -2.10
C LEU A 189 1.14 -19.49 -1.82
N LYS A 190 0.53 -20.67 -1.68
CA LYS A 190 -0.89 -20.78 -1.29
C LYS A 190 -1.11 -20.32 0.14
N ASP A 191 -0.19 -20.67 1.03
CA ASP A 191 -0.27 -20.33 2.45
C ASP A 191 -0.15 -18.81 2.67
N VAL A 192 0.77 -18.13 1.98
CA VAL A 192 0.87 -16.66 2.05
C VAL A 192 -0.32 -15.95 1.39
N GLY A 193 -0.89 -16.52 0.32
CA GLY A 193 -2.10 -15.99 -0.31
C GLY A 193 -3.31 -16.11 0.62
N LEU A 194 -3.49 -17.26 1.25
CA LEU A 194 -4.52 -17.48 2.27
C LEU A 194 -4.34 -16.54 3.45
N ALA A 195 -3.10 -16.37 3.92
CA ALA A 195 -2.78 -15.45 5.00
C ALA A 195 -3.16 -14.01 4.64
N GLY A 196 -2.85 -13.55 3.43
CA GLY A 196 -3.28 -12.24 2.95
C GLY A 196 -4.80 -12.10 2.84
N LEU A 197 -5.52 -13.16 2.49
CA LEU A 197 -6.99 -13.15 2.41
C LEU A 197 -7.65 -13.04 3.79
N LEU A 198 -7.03 -13.62 4.81
CA LEU A 198 -7.61 -13.77 6.15
C LEU A 198 -7.02 -12.82 7.20
N HIS A 199 -5.98 -12.05 6.87
CA HIS A 199 -5.24 -11.23 7.84
C HIS A 199 -6.15 -10.34 8.70
N ASP A 200 -7.21 -9.83 8.08
CA ASP A 200 -8.11 -8.83 8.63
C ASP A 200 -9.45 -9.39 9.15
N VAL A 201 -9.60 -10.71 9.20
CA VAL A 201 -10.90 -11.35 9.50
C VAL A 201 -11.44 -10.94 10.87
N GLY A 202 -10.57 -10.62 11.82
CA GLY A 202 -10.96 -10.15 13.15
C GLY A 202 -11.70 -8.81 13.15
N LYS A 203 -11.68 -8.04 12.05
CA LYS A 203 -12.54 -6.86 11.90
C LYS A 203 -14.03 -7.20 11.98
N MET A 204 -14.41 -8.44 11.70
CA MET A 204 -15.79 -8.91 11.85
C MET A 204 -16.25 -9.01 13.31
N MET A 205 -15.32 -8.93 14.26
CA MET A 205 -15.55 -8.94 15.70
C MET A 205 -15.49 -7.54 16.33
N ILE A 206 -15.38 -6.49 15.50
CA ILE A 206 -15.41 -5.10 15.92
C ILE A 206 -16.79 -4.52 15.64
N ASP A 207 -17.29 -3.66 16.54
CA ASP A 207 -18.59 -3.01 16.38
C ASP A 207 -18.66 -2.22 15.05
N ASP A 208 -19.72 -2.47 14.27
CA ASP A 208 -19.90 -1.88 12.95
C ASP A 208 -19.98 -0.33 13.00
N GLN A 209 -20.45 0.27 14.10
CA GLN A 209 -20.49 1.73 14.27
C GLN A 209 -19.09 2.32 14.43
N VAL A 210 -18.18 1.58 15.07
CA VAL A 210 -16.77 1.98 15.20
C VAL A 210 -16.03 1.73 13.90
N LEU A 211 -16.18 0.53 13.32
CA LEU A 211 -15.48 0.12 12.10
C LEU A 211 -15.84 1.01 10.91
N ASN A 212 -17.11 1.40 10.77
CA ASN A 212 -17.61 2.18 9.63
C ASN A 212 -17.83 3.67 9.96
N LYS A 213 -17.29 4.16 11.08
CA LYS A 213 -17.49 5.54 11.52
C LYS A 213 -17.07 6.54 10.44
N PRO A 214 -17.97 7.44 9.97
CA PRO A 214 -17.61 8.46 9.00
C PRO A 214 -16.89 9.62 9.71
N GLY A 215 -15.61 9.44 10.05
CA GLY A 215 -14.82 10.48 10.71
C GLY A 215 -13.63 9.95 11.50
N LYS A 216 -13.07 10.82 12.37
CA LYS A 216 -12.02 10.43 13.30
C LYS A 216 -12.56 9.43 14.32
N LEU A 217 -11.73 8.45 14.65
CA LEU A 217 -11.92 7.62 15.82
C LEU A 217 -11.44 8.39 17.06
N SER A 218 -12.09 8.16 18.20
CA SER A 218 -11.51 8.50 19.50
C SER A 218 -10.35 7.56 19.81
N ASP A 219 -9.54 7.90 20.82
CA ASP A 219 -8.43 7.05 21.23
C ASP A 219 -8.95 5.68 21.72
N GLU A 220 -10.10 5.63 22.40
CA GLU A 220 -10.74 4.39 22.85
C GLU A 220 -11.27 3.55 21.69
N GLU A 221 -11.91 4.19 20.71
CA GLU A 221 -12.37 3.53 19.49
C GLU A 221 -11.19 2.96 18.68
N PHE A 222 -10.06 3.68 18.66
CA PHE A 222 -8.85 3.23 18.00
C PHE A 222 -8.21 2.03 18.70
N GLU A 223 -8.15 2.03 20.03
CA GLU A 223 -7.69 0.86 20.80
C GLU A 223 -8.59 -0.36 20.57
N LEU A 224 -9.92 -0.17 20.42
CA LEU A 224 -10.82 -1.25 20.04
C LEU A 224 -10.49 -1.84 18.67
N ILE A 225 -10.18 -1.01 17.68
CA ILE A 225 -9.77 -1.49 16.35
C ILE A 225 -8.47 -2.29 16.44
N LYS A 226 -7.51 -1.88 17.28
CA LYS A 226 -6.23 -2.60 17.45
C LYS A 226 -6.39 -4.00 18.04
N GLU A 227 -7.56 -4.38 18.53
CA GLU A 227 -7.85 -5.74 18.98
C GLU A 227 -8.10 -6.72 17.82
N HIS A 228 -8.38 -6.23 16.60
CA HIS A 228 -8.75 -7.10 15.49
C HIS A 228 -7.70 -8.18 15.13
N PRO A 229 -6.37 -7.99 15.25
CA PRO A 229 -5.41 -9.06 14.96
C PRO A 229 -5.60 -10.22 15.94
N ARG A 230 -5.79 -9.91 17.23
CA ARG A 230 -5.99 -10.93 18.28
C ARG A 230 -7.34 -11.63 18.12
N LYS A 231 -8.41 -10.89 17.89
CA LYS A 231 -9.75 -11.47 17.63
C LYS A 231 -9.76 -12.33 16.37
N GLY A 232 -9.06 -11.90 15.32
CA GLY A 232 -8.90 -12.67 14.09
C GLY A 232 -8.15 -13.97 14.34
N TRP A 233 -7.05 -13.91 15.07
CA TRP A 233 -6.30 -15.10 15.46
C TRP A 233 -7.14 -16.09 16.28
N GLU A 234 -7.97 -15.63 17.22
CA GLU A 234 -8.89 -16.48 18.00
C GLU A 234 -9.91 -17.19 17.11
N VAL A 235 -10.51 -16.48 16.16
CA VAL A 235 -11.45 -17.05 15.16
C VAL A 235 -10.74 -18.10 14.30
N LEU A 236 -9.55 -17.76 13.81
CA LEU A 236 -8.79 -18.64 12.93
C LEU A 236 -8.29 -19.88 13.64
N GLN A 237 -7.82 -19.77 14.87
CA GLN A 237 -7.32 -20.91 15.66
C GLN A 237 -8.40 -21.98 15.88
N GLY A 238 -9.67 -21.58 16.00
CA GLY A 238 -10.80 -22.50 16.12
C GLY A 238 -11.19 -23.18 14.80
N SER A 239 -10.63 -22.78 13.67
CA SER A 239 -10.99 -23.28 12.34
C SER A 239 -10.11 -24.47 11.94
N PRO A 240 -10.69 -25.60 11.49
CA PRO A 240 -9.93 -26.74 11.00
C PRO A 240 -9.03 -26.37 9.81
N ASP A 241 -7.87 -27.02 9.72
CA ASP A 241 -6.92 -26.93 8.61
C ASP A 241 -6.29 -25.54 8.37
N ILE A 242 -6.47 -24.59 9.29
CA ILE A 242 -5.80 -23.28 9.20
C ILE A 242 -4.28 -23.44 9.28
N THR A 243 -3.55 -22.67 8.47
CA THR A 243 -2.09 -22.75 8.43
C THR A 243 -1.46 -21.86 9.50
N ALA A 244 -0.28 -22.26 10.01
CA ALA A 244 0.50 -21.45 10.93
C ALA A 244 0.86 -20.07 10.32
N VAL A 245 1.07 -20.03 9.00
CA VAL A 245 1.32 -18.80 8.23
C VAL A 245 0.11 -17.85 8.30
N ALA A 246 -1.11 -18.36 8.12
CA ALA A 246 -2.31 -17.53 8.20
C ALA A 246 -2.55 -16.98 9.61
N LEU A 247 -2.32 -17.80 10.65
CA LEU A 247 -2.40 -17.36 12.05
C LEU A 247 -1.38 -16.25 12.35
N ASP A 248 -0.15 -16.44 11.94
CA ASP A 248 0.95 -15.51 12.22
C ASP A 248 0.74 -14.16 11.53
N VAL A 249 0.38 -14.15 10.25
CA VAL A 249 0.10 -12.90 9.53
C VAL A 249 -1.14 -12.21 10.11
N CYS A 250 -2.21 -12.95 10.41
CA CYS A 250 -3.41 -12.37 11.03
C CYS A 250 -3.08 -11.66 12.35
N LEU A 251 -2.21 -12.26 13.18
CA LEU A 251 -1.84 -11.66 14.46
C LEU A 251 -0.82 -10.52 14.33
N HIS A 252 0.13 -10.60 13.40
CA HIS A 252 1.33 -9.75 13.39
C HIS A 252 1.49 -8.83 12.17
N HIS A 253 0.51 -8.71 11.27
CA HIS A 253 0.62 -7.81 10.10
C HIS A 253 0.71 -6.32 10.46
N HIS A 254 0.40 -5.92 11.70
CA HIS A 254 0.61 -4.56 12.20
C HIS A 254 1.87 -4.39 13.07
N GLU A 255 2.70 -5.43 13.16
CA GLU A 255 4.00 -5.32 13.79
C GLU A 255 5.01 -4.59 12.90
N ARG A 256 6.00 -3.98 13.53
CA ARG A 256 7.04 -3.19 12.84
C ARG A 256 8.44 -3.65 13.22
N VAL A 257 9.38 -3.47 12.31
CA VAL A 257 10.77 -3.89 12.51
C VAL A 257 11.42 -3.20 13.72
N ASP A 258 11.03 -1.97 14.03
CA ASP A 258 11.47 -1.21 15.20
C ASP A 258 10.78 -1.61 16.53
N GLY A 259 9.78 -2.48 16.48
CA GLY A 259 9.00 -2.91 17.65
C GLY A 259 7.95 -1.92 18.13
N THR A 260 7.63 -0.86 17.39
CA THR A 260 6.57 0.08 17.77
C THR A 260 5.18 -0.33 17.28
N GLY A 261 5.07 -1.49 16.63
CA GLY A 261 3.81 -2.05 16.15
C GLY A 261 2.94 -2.66 17.26
N TYR A 262 1.95 -3.45 16.87
CA TYR A 262 1.03 -4.13 17.77
C TYR A 262 0.58 -5.48 17.15
N PRO A 263 0.07 -6.44 17.95
CA PRO A 263 -0.27 -6.36 19.37
C PRO A 263 0.86 -6.71 20.35
N ASP A 264 1.87 -7.48 19.94
CA ASP A 264 2.87 -8.09 20.80
C ASP A 264 4.22 -7.32 20.79
N ARG A 265 4.38 -6.32 19.91
CA ARG A 265 5.57 -5.46 19.78
C ARG A 265 6.83 -6.25 19.43
N ILE A 266 6.66 -7.20 18.52
CA ILE A 266 7.75 -8.04 18.04
C ILE A 266 8.63 -7.22 17.09
N SER A 267 9.93 -7.20 17.32
CA SER A 267 10.89 -6.37 16.57
C SER A 267 11.91 -7.20 15.80
N GLY A 268 12.43 -6.62 14.71
CA GLY A 268 13.61 -7.12 14.01
C GLY A 268 13.50 -8.58 13.58
N GLU A 269 14.53 -9.35 13.91
CA GLU A 269 14.65 -10.75 13.47
C GLU A 269 13.57 -11.68 14.03
N LYS A 270 12.89 -11.28 15.12
CA LYS A 270 11.81 -12.08 15.71
C LYS A 270 10.52 -12.05 14.90
N LEU A 271 10.33 -11.05 14.04
CA LEU A 271 9.22 -11.04 13.08
C LEU A 271 9.48 -12.08 12.00
N THR A 272 8.51 -12.92 11.71
CA THR A 272 8.65 -13.89 10.62
C THR A 272 8.68 -13.17 9.27
N LEU A 273 9.19 -13.86 8.24
CA LEU A 273 9.18 -13.34 6.88
C LEU A 273 7.75 -13.01 6.42
N VAL A 274 6.81 -13.90 6.69
CA VAL A 274 5.42 -13.76 6.24
C VAL A 274 4.67 -12.62 6.95
N ALA A 275 4.94 -12.37 8.23
CA ALA A 275 4.41 -11.19 8.93
C ALA A 275 4.96 -9.89 8.34
N ARG A 276 6.27 -9.83 8.04
CA ARG A 276 6.89 -8.68 7.36
C ARG A 276 6.29 -8.44 5.96
N MET A 277 6.01 -9.52 5.22
CA MET A 277 5.31 -9.44 3.93
C MET A 277 3.90 -8.86 4.12
N GLY A 278 3.14 -9.39 5.10
CA GLY A 278 1.80 -8.92 5.43
C GLY A 278 1.75 -7.43 5.72
N ALA A 279 2.67 -6.93 6.55
CA ALA A 279 2.75 -5.51 6.91
C ALA A 279 2.98 -4.59 5.70
N VAL A 280 3.89 -4.95 4.79
CA VAL A 280 4.15 -4.15 3.59
C VAL A 280 2.95 -4.17 2.64
N CYS A 281 2.33 -5.33 2.44
CA CYS A 281 1.17 -5.48 1.55
C CYS A 281 -0.07 -4.76 2.08
N ASP A 282 -0.38 -4.88 3.37
CA ASP A 282 -1.50 -4.19 4.03
C ASP A 282 -1.33 -2.66 3.92
N VAL A 283 -0.19 -2.12 4.34
CA VAL A 283 0.03 -0.66 4.31
C VAL A 283 -0.07 -0.11 2.88
N TYR A 284 0.50 -0.78 1.88
CA TYR A 284 0.40 -0.31 0.50
C TYR A 284 -1.05 -0.27 0.00
N ASP A 285 -1.80 -1.34 0.22
CA ASP A 285 -3.19 -1.40 -0.23
C ASP A 285 -4.08 -0.40 0.53
N ALA A 286 -3.85 -0.26 1.84
CA ALA A 286 -4.51 0.74 2.67
C ALA A 286 -4.32 2.18 2.19
N LEU A 287 -3.11 2.51 1.72
CA LEU A 287 -2.78 3.85 1.22
C LEU A 287 -3.31 4.12 -0.19
N THR A 288 -3.34 3.10 -1.05
CA THR A 288 -3.80 3.24 -2.45
C THR A 288 -5.31 3.10 -2.60
N SER A 289 -6.03 2.68 -1.57
CA SER A 289 -7.47 2.48 -1.63
C SER A 289 -8.29 3.73 -1.31
N ASN A 290 -9.38 3.93 -2.06
CA ASN A 290 -10.39 4.96 -1.77
C ASN A 290 -11.24 4.53 -0.57
N ARG A 291 -11.38 5.41 0.42
CA ARG A 291 -12.23 5.21 1.62
C ARG A 291 -13.36 6.22 1.64
N CYS A 292 -14.35 6.03 2.53
CA CYS A 292 -15.51 6.91 2.62
C CYS A 292 -15.15 8.39 2.81
N TYR A 293 -13.95 8.65 3.35
CA TYR A 293 -13.43 9.96 3.72
C TYR A 293 -12.14 10.43 3.03
N LYS A 294 -11.48 9.60 2.21
CA LYS A 294 -10.19 9.96 1.60
C LYS A 294 -10.00 9.23 0.26
N ASN A 295 -9.53 9.94 -0.75
CA ASN A 295 -9.06 9.29 -1.98
C ASN A 295 -7.72 8.60 -1.71
N GLY A 296 -7.55 7.40 -2.27
CA GLY A 296 -6.28 6.69 -2.23
C GLY A 296 -5.17 7.52 -2.87
N TRP A 297 -3.94 7.33 -2.40
CA TRP A 297 -2.77 7.93 -3.00
C TRP A 297 -2.45 7.24 -4.32
N GLU A 298 -1.83 7.99 -5.23
CA GLU A 298 -1.32 7.42 -6.48
C GLU A 298 -0.24 6.37 -6.16
N PRO A 299 -0.13 5.27 -6.92
CA PRO A 299 0.81 4.17 -6.62
C PRO A 299 2.26 4.61 -6.47
N ALA A 300 2.74 5.44 -7.40
CA ALA A 300 4.10 5.96 -7.36
C ALA A 300 4.33 6.94 -6.20
N GLU A 301 3.29 7.69 -5.78
CA GLU A 301 3.36 8.49 -4.55
C GLU A 301 3.41 7.60 -3.31
N THR A 302 2.58 6.55 -3.27
CA THR A 302 2.52 5.58 -2.16
C THR A 302 3.87 4.91 -1.93
N ILE A 303 4.51 4.39 -2.98
CA ILE A 303 5.83 3.75 -2.88
C ILE A 303 6.88 4.74 -2.36
N ARG A 304 6.87 5.98 -2.85
CA ARG A 304 7.79 7.03 -2.36
C ARG A 304 7.55 7.32 -0.88
N LYS A 305 6.29 7.41 -0.45
CA LYS A 305 5.93 7.65 0.95
C LYS A 305 6.31 6.49 1.86
N MET A 306 6.05 5.25 1.45
CA MET A 306 6.50 4.06 2.19
C MET A 306 8.04 4.00 2.27
N ALA A 307 8.75 4.40 1.21
CA ALA A 307 10.21 4.48 1.22
C ALA A 307 10.74 5.56 2.19
N GLU A 308 10.01 6.67 2.40
CA GLU A 308 10.31 7.67 3.44
C GLU A 308 10.14 7.10 4.87
N TRP A 309 9.31 6.07 5.04
CA TRP A 309 9.02 5.41 6.32
C TRP A 309 9.80 4.11 6.52
N ARG A 310 10.56 3.64 5.52
CA ARG A 310 11.18 2.30 5.54
C ARG A 310 12.04 2.05 6.77
N ASN A 311 12.74 3.07 7.26
CA ASN A 311 13.60 2.96 8.43
C ASN A 311 12.74 2.70 9.68
N GLY A 312 12.81 1.49 10.20
CA GLY A 312 12.08 1.06 11.40
C GLY A 312 10.70 0.47 11.10
N HIS A 313 10.02 0.91 10.04
CA HIS A 313 8.68 0.39 9.74
C HIS A 313 8.72 -0.96 9.02
N PHE A 314 9.54 -1.08 7.97
CA PHE A 314 9.56 -2.24 7.09
C PHE A 314 10.91 -2.95 7.09
N ASP A 315 10.89 -4.24 6.79
CA ASP A 315 12.13 -4.97 6.51
C ASP A 315 12.66 -4.55 5.14
N GLU A 316 13.92 -4.15 5.08
CA GLU A 316 14.53 -3.59 3.87
C GLU A 316 14.49 -4.59 2.69
N LYS A 317 14.75 -5.88 2.94
CA LYS A 317 14.74 -6.89 1.86
C LYS A 317 13.33 -7.14 1.35
N VAL A 318 12.36 -7.23 2.26
CA VAL A 318 10.95 -7.41 1.90
C VAL A 318 10.42 -6.18 1.16
N PHE A 319 10.72 -4.97 1.64
CA PHE A 319 10.30 -3.72 0.99
C PHE A 319 10.92 -3.57 -0.42
N GLN A 320 12.20 -3.88 -0.60
CA GLN A 320 12.84 -3.87 -1.91
C GLN A 320 12.21 -4.89 -2.87
N ALA A 321 11.91 -6.11 -2.39
CA ALA A 321 11.20 -7.11 -3.18
C ALA A 321 9.80 -6.62 -3.55
N PHE A 322 9.08 -5.97 -2.62
CA PHE A 322 7.77 -5.40 -2.89
C PHE A 322 7.81 -4.30 -3.97
N VAL A 323 8.77 -3.38 -3.90
CA VAL A 323 8.96 -2.37 -4.95
C VAL A 323 9.26 -3.03 -6.31
N LYS A 324 10.02 -4.13 -6.33
CA LYS A 324 10.27 -4.93 -7.55
C LYS A 324 9.00 -5.58 -8.09
N THR A 325 8.11 -6.07 -7.22
CA THR A 325 6.82 -6.66 -7.59
C THR A 325 5.86 -5.65 -8.22
N ILE A 326 5.77 -4.44 -7.66
CA ILE A 326 4.77 -3.43 -8.06
C ILE A 326 5.28 -2.51 -9.17
N GLY A 327 6.59 -2.27 -9.22
CA GLY A 327 7.21 -1.27 -10.07
C GLY A 327 7.21 0.12 -9.42
N ILE A 328 8.22 0.93 -9.75
CA ILE A 328 8.33 2.31 -9.26
C ILE A 328 7.36 3.27 -9.98
N TYR A 329 6.89 2.90 -11.17
CA TYR A 329 5.85 3.58 -11.93
C TYR A 329 4.79 2.56 -12.35
N PRO A 330 3.88 2.17 -11.44
CA PRO A 330 2.89 1.13 -11.74
C PRO A 330 1.96 1.51 -12.89
N SER A 331 1.35 0.52 -13.52
CA SER A 331 0.39 0.74 -14.60
C SER A 331 -0.77 1.64 -14.13
N GLY A 332 -1.17 2.58 -14.99
CA GLY A 332 -2.07 3.68 -14.68
C GLY A 332 -1.39 4.96 -14.17
N THR A 333 -0.10 4.94 -13.84
CA THR A 333 0.61 6.15 -13.37
C THR A 333 0.74 7.18 -14.49
N LEU A 334 0.41 8.44 -14.21
CA LEU A 334 0.71 9.57 -15.08
C LEU A 334 2.19 9.96 -14.92
N VAL A 335 2.92 9.99 -16.02
CA VAL A 335 4.35 10.33 -16.06
C VAL A 335 4.63 11.44 -17.06
N ARG A 336 5.59 12.30 -16.73
CA ARG A 336 6.20 13.25 -17.64
C ARG A 336 7.49 12.66 -18.18
N LEU A 337 7.61 12.61 -19.51
CA LEU A 337 8.83 12.20 -20.20
C LEU A 337 9.80 13.38 -20.30
N LYS A 338 11.10 13.11 -20.46
CA LYS A 338 12.13 14.16 -20.61
C LYS A 338 11.90 15.08 -21.82
N SER A 339 11.19 14.61 -22.84
CA SER A 339 10.77 15.49 -23.95
C SER A 339 9.70 16.52 -23.59
N GLY A 340 9.05 16.40 -22.43
CA GLY A 340 7.89 17.19 -22.03
C GLY A 340 6.56 16.57 -22.45
N LYS A 341 6.52 15.35 -23.00
CA LYS A 341 5.26 14.63 -23.20
C LYS A 341 4.73 14.11 -21.87
N LEU A 342 3.43 14.21 -21.65
CA LEU A 342 2.71 13.47 -20.60
C LEU A 342 2.19 12.16 -21.18
N ALA A 343 2.38 11.08 -20.43
CA ALA A 343 2.02 9.74 -20.83
C ALA A 343 1.47 8.94 -19.65
N ILE A 344 0.64 7.95 -19.93
CA ILE A 344 0.19 6.99 -18.92
C ILE A 344 0.94 5.69 -19.08
N VAL A 345 1.42 5.12 -17.98
CA VAL A 345 2.00 3.78 -17.97
C VAL A 345 0.92 2.76 -18.30
N ILE A 346 1.14 1.96 -19.35
CA ILE A 346 0.20 0.95 -19.79
C ILE A 346 0.60 -0.44 -19.31
N GLU A 347 1.89 -0.77 -19.43
CA GLU A 347 2.41 -2.10 -19.14
C GLU A 347 3.90 -2.00 -18.77
N GLN A 348 4.36 -2.75 -17.77
CA GLN A 348 5.79 -2.86 -17.49
C GLN A 348 6.47 -3.73 -18.55
N THR A 349 7.70 -3.37 -18.96
CA THR A 349 8.46 -4.21 -19.87
C THR A 349 9.43 -5.11 -19.13
N GLY A 350 9.75 -6.25 -19.75
CA GLY A 350 10.68 -7.25 -19.24
C GLY A 350 12.16 -6.83 -19.15
N LYS A 351 12.51 -5.55 -19.25
CA LYS A 351 13.92 -5.09 -19.24
C LYS A 351 14.30 -4.25 -18.04
N SER A 352 13.41 -3.39 -17.55
CA SER A 352 13.63 -2.53 -16.39
C SER A 352 12.31 -1.91 -15.95
N LEU A 353 12.14 -1.71 -14.64
CA LEU A 353 11.01 -0.96 -14.06
C LEU A 353 11.04 0.54 -14.45
N LEU A 354 12.11 1.00 -15.10
CA LEU A 354 12.27 2.38 -15.61
C LEU A 354 11.83 2.54 -17.07
N THR A 355 11.59 1.44 -17.78
CA THR A 355 11.30 1.48 -19.22
C THR A 355 9.97 0.82 -19.57
N PRO A 356 8.84 1.19 -18.93
CA PRO A 356 7.53 0.65 -19.30
C PRO A 356 7.09 1.06 -20.71
N ILE A 357 6.04 0.41 -21.21
CA ILE A 357 5.28 0.90 -22.35
C ILE A 357 4.32 1.98 -21.85
N VAL A 358 4.38 3.15 -22.47
CA VAL A 358 3.57 4.31 -22.10
C VAL A 358 2.72 4.78 -23.27
N LYS A 359 1.54 5.35 -22.99
CA LYS A 359 0.68 6.02 -23.96
C LYS A 359 0.80 7.52 -23.79
N ALA A 360 1.59 8.18 -24.64
CA ALA A 360 1.73 9.63 -24.63
C ALA A 360 0.51 10.29 -25.28
N PHE A 361 -0.02 11.35 -24.67
CA PHE A 361 -1.29 11.97 -25.12
C PHE A 361 -1.33 13.51 -24.96
N PHE A 362 -0.35 14.12 -24.28
CA PHE A 362 -0.30 15.58 -24.11
C PHE A 362 1.14 16.08 -24.17
N SER A 363 1.35 17.33 -24.60
CA SER A 363 2.66 17.99 -24.64
C SER A 363 2.68 19.19 -23.71
N THR A 364 3.55 19.21 -22.71
CA THR A 364 3.70 20.35 -21.77
C THR A 364 4.39 21.56 -22.41
N LYS A 365 5.10 21.36 -23.54
CA LYS A 365 5.78 22.44 -24.27
C LYS A 365 4.80 23.30 -25.07
N SER A 366 3.83 22.66 -25.71
CA SER A 366 2.76 23.34 -26.47
C SER A 366 1.50 23.53 -25.63
N ASN A 367 1.40 22.89 -24.48
CA ASN A 367 0.22 22.86 -23.62
C ASN A 367 -1.06 22.39 -24.34
N GLU A 368 -0.91 21.36 -25.18
CA GLU A 368 -1.97 20.85 -26.05
C GLU A 368 -1.98 19.31 -26.06
N PRO A 369 -3.17 18.69 -26.27
CA PRO A 369 -3.28 17.28 -26.58
C PRO A 369 -2.50 16.93 -27.84
N ILE A 370 -1.88 15.75 -27.86
CA ILE A 370 -1.23 15.19 -29.04
C ILE A 370 -1.98 13.93 -29.49
N MET A 371 -1.75 13.51 -30.73
CA MET A 371 -2.23 12.20 -31.19
C MET A 371 -1.67 11.11 -30.27
N PRO A 372 -2.51 10.25 -29.66
CA PRO A 372 -2.04 9.23 -28.74
C PRO A 372 -1.01 8.31 -29.38
N GLU A 373 0.13 8.16 -28.73
CA GLU A 373 1.27 7.39 -29.23
C GLU A 373 1.68 6.35 -28.19
N MET A 374 1.77 5.09 -28.59
CA MET A 374 2.32 4.02 -27.76
C MET A 374 3.84 4.01 -27.89
N ILE A 375 4.56 4.21 -26.79
CA ILE A 375 6.02 4.30 -26.75
C ILE A 375 6.55 3.20 -25.82
N ASP A 376 7.27 2.24 -26.39
CA ASP A 376 8.11 1.30 -25.62
C ASP A 376 9.38 2.03 -25.19
N LEU A 377 9.46 2.46 -23.92
CA LEU A 377 10.61 3.20 -23.42
C LEU A 377 11.90 2.38 -23.49
N SER A 378 11.82 1.05 -23.53
CA SER A 378 12.98 0.17 -23.64
C SER A 378 13.60 0.13 -25.05
N ARG A 379 12.90 0.70 -26.04
CA ARG A 379 13.31 0.79 -27.45
C ARG A 379 13.36 2.23 -27.96
N SER A 380 13.22 3.22 -27.06
CA SER A 380 13.16 4.63 -27.40
C SER A 380 14.31 5.42 -26.75
N ARG A 381 14.49 6.68 -27.16
CA ARG A 381 15.40 7.64 -26.47
C ARG A 381 14.70 8.39 -25.34
N GLU A 382 13.41 8.17 -25.16
CA GLU A 382 12.65 8.77 -24.07
C GLU A 382 13.00 8.11 -22.73
N SER A 383 12.83 8.87 -21.67
CA SER A 383 12.87 8.36 -20.30
C SER A 383 11.91 9.15 -19.43
N ILE A 384 11.43 8.52 -18.37
CA ILE A 384 10.56 9.18 -17.38
C ILE A 384 11.40 10.24 -16.66
N ALA A 385 10.90 11.47 -16.66
CA ALA A 385 11.46 12.58 -15.89
C ALA A 385 10.85 12.63 -14.49
N SER A 386 9.54 12.40 -14.37
CA SER A 386 8.83 12.40 -13.09
C SER A 386 7.46 11.73 -13.20
N ALA A 387 6.95 11.20 -12.09
CA ALA A 387 5.52 10.93 -11.93
C ALA A 387 4.76 12.23 -11.60
N GLU A 388 3.59 12.41 -12.20
CA GLU A 388 2.75 13.61 -12.10
C GLU A 388 1.44 13.30 -11.39
N ASP A 389 0.85 14.32 -10.75
CA ASP A 389 -0.49 14.24 -10.16
C ASP A 389 -1.54 14.62 -11.22
N PRO A 390 -2.45 13.70 -11.61
CA PRO A 390 -3.47 13.97 -12.62
C PRO A 390 -4.37 15.16 -12.28
N VAL A 391 -4.62 15.40 -10.99
CA VAL A 391 -5.47 16.50 -10.52
C VAL A 391 -4.86 17.85 -10.86
N GLN A 392 -3.52 17.98 -10.78
CA GLN A 392 -2.81 19.22 -11.14
C GLN A 392 -2.93 19.55 -12.63
N TRP A 393 -3.17 18.53 -13.46
CA TRP A 393 -3.36 18.68 -14.90
C TRP A 393 -4.83 18.72 -15.33
N GLY A 394 -5.77 18.56 -14.39
CA GLY A 394 -7.20 18.49 -14.68
C GLY A 394 -7.61 17.24 -15.47
N PHE A 395 -6.81 16.17 -15.41
CA PHE A 395 -7.08 14.93 -16.14
C PHE A 395 -7.86 13.92 -15.29
N ASP A 396 -8.90 13.34 -15.88
CA ASP A 396 -9.52 12.11 -15.37
C ASP A 396 -8.90 10.91 -16.09
N LEU A 397 -7.95 10.24 -15.43
CA LEU A 397 -7.24 9.11 -16.02
C LEU A 397 -8.15 7.95 -16.42
N LYS A 398 -9.33 7.79 -15.81
CA LYS A 398 -10.29 6.75 -16.21
C LYS A 398 -10.77 6.96 -17.64
N GLN A 399 -11.00 8.23 -18.01
CA GLN A 399 -11.43 8.59 -19.37
C GLN A 399 -10.31 8.41 -20.40
N ILE A 400 -9.04 8.54 -20.00
CA ILE A 400 -7.89 8.51 -20.91
C ILE A 400 -7.36 7.08 -21.12
N THR A 401 -7.43 6.25 -20.08
CA THR A 401 -6.93 4.87 -20.10
C THR A 401 -7.94 3.85 -20.61
N GLY A 402 -9.24 4.15 -20.52
CA GLY A 402 -10.31 3.24 -20.96
C GLY A 402 -10.54 2.05 -20.02
N PHE A 403 -10.06 2.13 -18.77
CA PHE A 403 -10.28 1.14 -17.72
C PHE A 403 -11.35 1.56 -16.70
#